data_AF-A0A258JCP3-F1
#
_entry.id   AF-A0A258JCP3-F1
#
_cell.length_a   1.000
_cell.length_b   1.000
_cell.length_c   1.000
_cell.angle_alpha   90.00
_cell.angle_beta   90.00
_cell.angle_gamma   90.00
#
_symmetry.space_group_name_H-M   'P 1'
#
loop_
_entity.id
_entity.type
_entity.pdbx_description
1 polymer ?
#
loop_
_entity_poly.entity_id
_entity_poly.type
_entity_poly.pdbx_seq_one_letter_code
_entity_poly.pdbx_strand_id
1 'polypeptide(L)'
;MTKRPDWRSPEYVDALKNLDRAGFAWEFLRRNPAYRDDYDRIDEDPEETPLSPKTVGGNWGLSFRLRSVTRCDCRGGFMAA
;
A
#
# COMPACT_ATOMS: atom_id res chain seq x y z
N MET A 1 5.23 3.21 31.57
CA MET A 1 4.32 4.07 30.78
C MET A 1 5.15 4.79 29.73
N THR A 2 4.99 4.46 28.45
CA THR A 2 5.69 5.18 27.37
C THR A 2 5.14 6.60 27.28
N LYS A 3 6.04 7.59 27.37
CA LYS A 3 5.68 9.00 27.26
C LYS A 3 5.10 9.24 25.87
N ARG A 4 3.98 9.97 25.77
CA ARG A 4 3.40 10.32 24.47
C ARG A 4 4.42 11.13 23.67
N PRO A 5 4.61 10.87 22.37
CA PRO A 5 5.50 11.65 21.55
C PRO A 5 5.12 13.13 21.59
N ASP A 6 6.11 14.00 21.78
CA ASP A 6 5.89 15.45 21.69
C ASP A 6 5.83 15.85 20.21
N TRP A 7 4.64 16.19 19.74
CA TRP A 7 4.40 16.59 18.36
C TRP A 7 5.08 17.91 17.99
N ARG A 8 5.56 18.70 18.99
CA ARG A 8 6.35 19.91 18.78
C ARG A 8 7.85 19.67 18.76
N SER A 9 8.30 18.42 18.91
CA SER A 9 9.73 18.11 18.83
C SER A 9 10.29 18.58 17.47
N PRO A 10 11.40 19.32 17.44
CA PRO A 10 12.06 19.74 16.21
C PRO A 10 12.37 18.57 15.27
N GLU A 11 12.63 17.39 15.84
CA GLU A 11 12.92 16.16 15.10
C GLU A 11 11.78 15.78 14.13
N TYR A 12 10.52 15.93 14.54
CA TYR A 12 9.37 15.67 13.68
C TYR A 12 9.24 16.70 12.57
N VAL A 13 9.50 17.97 12.90
CA VAL A 13 9.46 19.05 11.92
C VAL A 13 10.54 18.86 10.86
N ASP A 14 11.76 18.51 11.25
CA ASP A 14 12.87 18.29 10.33
C ASP A 14 12.67 17.04 9.47
N ALA A 15 12.10 15.96 10.04
CA ALA A 15 11.71 14.80 9.26
C ALA A 15 10.67 15.14 8.17
N LEU A 16 9.67 15.97 8.50
CA LEU A 16 8.62 16.38 7.55
C LEU A 16 9.13 17.35 6.47
N LYS A 17 10.07 18.24 6.81
CA LYS A 17 10.69 19.20 5.85
C LYS A 17 11.45 18.49 4.73
N ASN A 18 12.01 17.32 5.00
CA ASN A 18 12.78 16.56 4.03
C ASN A 18 11.92 15.79 3.03
N LEU A 19 10.59 15.76 3.23
CA LEU A 19 9.66 15.10 2.33
C LEU A 19 9.25 16.04 1.19
N ASP A 20 9.16 15.49 -0.01
CA ASP A 20 8.48 16.17 -1.10
C ASP A 20 6.95 16.14 -0.87
N ARG A 21 6.20 16.81 -1.75
CA ARG A 21 4.73 16.90 -1.62
C ARG A 21 4.07 15.51 -1.57
N ALA A 22 4.58 14.56 -2.36
CA ALA A 22 4.05 13.20 -2.39
C ALA A 22 4.38 12.44 -1.10
N GLY A 23 5.62 12.50 -0.63
CA GLY A 23 6.06 11.91 0.63
C GLY A 23 5.31 12.48 1.83
N PHE A 24 5.04 13.79 1.84
CA PHE A 24 4.24 14.41 2.89
C PHE A 24 2.80 13.88 2.90
N ALA A 25 2.15 13.80 1.74
CA ALA A 25 0.80 13.22 1.62
C ALA A 25 0.76 11.74 2.04
N TRP A 26 1.81 10.98 1.72
CA TRP A 26 1.94 9.58 2.11
C TRP A 26 1.94 9.37 3.62
N GLU A 27 2.54 10.28 4.39
CA GLU A 27 2.54 10.19 5.85
C GLU A 27 1.13 10.25 6.46
N PHE A 28 0.18 10.94 5.83
CA PHE A 28 -1.22 10.96 6.26
C PHE A 28 -1.92 9.64 5.94
N LEU A 29 -1.70 9.11 4.73
CA LEU A 29 -2.32 7.87 4.28
C LEU A 29 -1.89 6.68 5.15
N ARG A 30 -0.59 6.48 5.37
CA ARG A 30 -0.09 5.33 6.15
C ARG A 30 -0.49 5.31 7.62
N ARG A 31 -0.94 6.46 8.16
CA ARG A 31 -1.44 6.63 9.53
C ARG A 31 -2.97 6.57 9.64
N ASN A 32 -3.68 6.58 8.52
CA ASN A 32 -5.13 6.46 8.50
C ASN A 32 -5.53 4.99 8.70
N PRO A 33 -6.30 4.63 9.74
CA PRO A 33 -6.70 3.24 9.99
C PRO A 33 -7.52 2.66 8.83
N ALA A 34 -8.43 3.43 8.22
CA ALA A 34 -9.23 2.95 7.10
C ALA A 34 -8.38 2.66 5.86
N TYR A 35 -7.32 3.45 5.62
CA TYR A 35 -6.39 3.17 4.53
C TYR A 35 -5.62 1.87 4.77
N ARG A 36 -5.19 1.64 6.01
CA ARG A 36 -4.48 0.40 6.39
C ARG A 36 -5.38 -0.81 6.19
N ASP A 37 -6.62 -0.76 6.66
CA ASP A 37 -7.59 -1.86 6.47
C ASP A 37 -7.85 -2.15 4.99
N ASP A 38 -8.00 -1.11 4.15
CA ASP A 38 -8.20 -1.28 2.70
C ASP A 38 -6.94 -1.82 2.01
N TYR A 39 -5.75 -1.42 2.45
CA TYR A 39 -4.48 -1.89 1.90
C TYR A 39 -4.21 -3.35 2.28
N ASP A 40 -4.39 -3.70 3.55
CA ASP A 40 -4.17 -5.05 4.08
C ASP A 40 -5.09 -6.06 3.38
N ARG A 41 -6.35 -5.69 3.09
CA ARG A 41 -7.27 -6.52 2.28
C ARG A 41 -6.75 -6.81 0.88
N ILE A 42 -6.11 -5.84 0.22
CA ILE A 42 -5.53 -6.04 -1.11
C ILE A 42 -4.26 -6.89 -1.06
N ASP A 43 -3.44 -6.70 -0.02
CA ASP A 43 -2.15 -7.39 0.12
C ASP A 43 -2.34 -8.87 0.45
N GLU A 44 -3.31 -9.21 1.31
CA GLU A 44 -3.58 -10.59 1.73
C GLU A 44 -4.21 -11.44 0.60
N ASP A 45 -5.16 -10.89 -0.15
CA ASP A 45 -5.79 -11.62 -1.25
C ASP A 45 -6.20 -10.70 -2.42
N PRO A 46 -5.32 -10.49 -3.40
CA PRO A 46 -5.61 -9.62 -4.54
C PRO A 46 -6.61 -10.22 -5.55
N GLU A 47 -6.93 -11.53 -5.46
CA GLU A 47 -7.82 -12.22 -6.40
C GLU A 47 -9.24 -12.43 -5.82
N GLU A 48 -9.38 -12.71 -4.52
CA GLU A 48 -10.69 -12.90 -3.87
C GLU A 48 -11.29 -11.62 -3.26
N THR A 49 -10.49 -10.57 -3.10
CA THR A 49 -11.00 -9.33 -2.50
C THR A 49 -11.90 -8.58 -3.48
N PRO A 50 -13.14 -8.22 -3.11
CA PRO A 50 -14.07 -7.48 -3.99
C PRO A 50 -13.58 -6.05 -4.31
N LEU A 51 -12.55 -5.59 -3.59
CA LEU A 51 -11.87 -4.32 -3.80
C LEU A 51 -10.69 -4.52 -4.75
N SER A 52 -10.91 -4.22 -6.03
CA SER A 52 -9.80 -4.10 -6.98
C SER A 52 -8.79 -3.05 -6.49
N PRO A 53 -7.47 -3.25 -6.68
CA PRO A 53 -6.47 -2.23 -6.40
C PRO A 53 -6.75 -0.88 -7.10
N LYS A 54 -7.45 -0.91 -8.24
CA LYS A 54 -7.92 0.31 -8.92
C LYS A 54 -8.99 1.05 -8.13
N THR A 55 -9.91 0.32 -7.49
CA THR A 55 -11.00 0.88 -6.67
C THR A 55 -10.44 1.52 -5.40
N VAL A 56 -9.54 0.84 -4.70
CA VAL A 56 -8.87 1.43 -3.52
C VAL A 56 -7.99 2.61 -3.92
N GLY A 57 -7.29 2.52 -5.05
CA GLY A 57 -6.58 3.66 -5.63
C GLY A 57 -7.50 4.87 -5.82
N GLY A 58 -8.67 4.68 -6.44
CA GLY A 58 -9.67 5.73 -6.63
C GLY A 58 -10.17 6.37 -5.33
N ASN A 59 -10.43 5.55 -4.30
CA ASN A 59 -10.91 6.03 -3.00
C ASN A 59 -9.88 6.92 -2.28
N TRP A 60 -8.59 6.66 -2.49
CA TRP A 60 -7.49 7.34 -1.81
C TRP A 60 -6.71 8.32 -2.71
N GLY A 61 -7.14 8.50 -3.96
CA GLY A 61 -6.44 9.35 -4.95
C GLY A 61 -5.07 8.79 -5.38
N LEU A 62 -4.86 7.49 -5.23
CA LEU A 62 -3.61 6.79 -5.56
C LEU A 62 -3.72 6.07 -6.91
N SER A 63 -2.60 5.99 -7.62
CA SER A 63 -2.44 5.14 -8.79
C SER A 63 -1.37 4.08 -8.51
N PHE A 64 -1.79 2.84 -8.31
CA PHE A 64 -0.86 1.72 -8.17
C PHE A 64 -0.40 1.23 -9.53
N ARG A 65 0.90 0.95 -9.69
CA ARG A 65 1.36 0.15 -10.82
C ARG A 65 0.95 -1.29 -10.56
N LEU A 66 -0.05 -1.78 -11.29
CA LEU A 66 -0.43 -3.19 -11.25
C LEU A 66 0.76 -4.02 -11.74
N ARG A 67 1.19 -5.01 -10.95
CA ARG A 67 2.15 -6.00 -11.44
C ARG A 67 1.56 -6.66 -12.68
N SER A 68 2.32 -6.72 -13.76
CA SER A 68 1.99 -7.57 -14.89
C SER A 68 1.86 -9.00 -14.36
N VAL A 69 0.67 -9.58 -14.42
CA VAL A 69 0.48 -11.02 -14.19
C VAL A 69 1.19 -11.71 -15.34
N THR A 70 2.47 -12.04 -15.17
CA THR A 70 3.15 -12.93 -16.08
C THR A 70 2.51 -14.30 -15.86
N ARG A 71 1.50 -14.60 -16.67
CA ARG A 71 0.95 -15.94 -16.79
C ARG A 71 2.07 -16.80 -17.41
N CYS A 72 2.91 -17.38 -16.56
CA CYS A 72 3.76 -18.49 -16.97
C CYS A 72 2.85 -19.69 -17.22
N ASP A 73 2.35 -19.80 -18.45
CA ASP A 73 1.73 -21.01 -18.96
C ASP A 73 2.85 -22.07 -19.13
N CYS A 74 3.30 -22.65 -18.02
CA CYS A 74 4.07 -23.89 -18.03
C CYS A 74 3.07 -25.03 -18.30
N ARG A 75 2.71 -25.19 -19.58
CA ARG A 75 1.96 -26.36 -20.06
C ARG A 75 2.84 -27.59 -19.83
N GLY A 76 2.62 -28.25 -18.70
CA GLY A 76 3.20 -29.56 -18.39
C GLY A 76 2.72 -30.58 -19.42
N GLY A 77 3.59 -30.93 -20.36
CA GLY A 77 3.44 -32.12 -21.18
C GLY A 77 3.85 -33.34 -20.37
N PHE A 78 2.88 -33.93 -19.67
CA PHE A 78 2.96 -35.32 -19.22
C PHE A 78 2.83 -36.23 -20.45
N MET A 79 3.85 -37.03 -20.76
CA MET A 79 3.65 -38.32 -21.43
C MET A 79 4.63 -39.33 -20.85
N ALA A 80 4.07 -40.26 -20.10
CA ALA A 80 4.65 -41.53 -19.73
C ALA A 80 4.77 -42.45 -20.96
N ALA A 81 5.85 -43.23 -21.02
CA ALA A 81 5.91 -44.65 -21.39
C ALA A 81 7.33 -45.17 -21.15
#